data_AF-A0A930ZP55-F1
#
_entry.id   AF-A0A930ZP55-F1
#
_cell.length_a   1.000
_cell.length_b   1.000
_cell.length_c   1.000
_cell.angle_alpha   90.00
_cell.angle_beta   90.00
_cell.angle_gamma   90.00
#
_symmetry.space_group_name_H-M   'P 1'
#
loop_
_entity.id
_entity.type
_entity.pdbx_description
1 polymer ?
#
loop_
_entity_poly.entity_id
_entity_poly.type
_entity_poly.pdbx_seq_one_letter_code
_entity_poly.pdbx_strand_id
1 'polypeptide(L)'
;MKKFTLLAIIGLLTLSFSLSAQNNDTRRSWTAKDRAENMTKELKLSAEESTKLKALFEKNEAERAKQIEANRAMREELQTDREARRKEMQDMRAKSMVENDAQIEAIIGKEKMEVWKEKRTKRQDSIRDLNRSGRRAPINNR
;
A
#
# COMPACT_ATOMS: atom_id res chain seq x y z
N MET A 1 30.48 23.43 -25.04
CA MET A 1 30.91 22.87 -23.74
C MET A 1 29.97 23.24 -22.59
N LYS A 2 29.65 24.52 -22.33
CA LYS A 2 28.83 24.98 -21.17
C LYS A 2 27.36 24.47 -21.11
N LYS A 3 26.81 23.97 -22.22
CA LYS A 3 25.43 23.42 -22.27
C LYS A 3 25.37 21.95 -21.84
N PHE A 4 26.48 21.21 -21.99
CA PHE A 4 26.57 19.81 -21.60
C PHE A 4 26.86 19.64 -20.10
N THR A 5 27.52 20.63 -19.49
CA THR A 5 27.74 20.67 -18.03
C THR A 5 26.45 20.83 -17.25
N LEU A 6 25.48 21.61 -17.76
CA LEU A 6 24.18 21.77 -17.13
C LEU A 6 23.36 20.46 -17.16
N LEU A 7 23.40 19.74 -18.28
CA LEU A 7 22.72 18.44 -18.44
C LEU A 7 23.32 17.35 -17.54
N ALA A 8 24.65 17.37 -17.33
CA ALA A 8 25.31 16.44 -16.41
C ALA A 8 24.90 16.67 -14.94
N ILE A 9 24.72 17.94 -14.53
CA ILE A 9 24.30 18.30 -13.16
C ILE A 9 22.85 17.86 -12.91
N ILE A 10 21.97 18.03 -13.90
CA ILE A 10 20.56 17.60 -13.80
C ILE A 10 20.46 16.07 -13.69
N GLY A 11 21.30 15.33 -14.42
CA GLY A 11 21.35 13.87 -14.33
C GLY A 11 21.86 13.33 -12.98
N LEU A 12 22.79 14.04 -12.33
CA LEU A 12 23.27 13.67 -10.99
C LEU A 12 22.22 13.97 -9.89
N LEU A 13 21.40 15.01 -10.08
CA LEU A 13 20.35 15.39 -9.13
C LEU A 13 19.20 14.38 -9.09
N THR A 14 18.80 13.80 -10.23
CA THR A 14 17.70 12.82 -10.28
C THR A 14 18.06 11.47 -9.66
N LEU A 15 19.32 11.04 -9.77
CA LEU A 15 19.82 9.81 -9.14
C LEU A 15 19.86 9.92 -7.60
N SER A 16 20.03 11.14 -7.07
CA SER A 16 20.16 11.38 -5.63
C SER A 16 18.86 11.15 -4.85
N PHE A 17 17.69 11.26 -5.49
CA PHE A 17 16.39 11.07 -4.82
C PHE A 17 15.93 9.61 -4.69
N SER A 18 16.63 8.65 -5.31
CA SER A 18 16.18 7.25 -5.36
C SER A 18 16.60 6.39 -4.15
N LEU A 19 17.42 6.92 -3.23
CA LEU A 19 18.05 6.14 -2.15
C LEU A 19 17.35 6.20 -0.78
N SER A 20 16.27 6.96 -0.60
CA SER A 20 15.67 7.18 0.73
C SER A 20 14.43 6.34 1.06
N ALA A 21 14.04 5.37 0.24
CA ALA A 21 12.73 4.71 0.35
C ALA A 21 12.69 3.40 1.18
N GLN A 22 13.81 2.90 1.71
CA GLN A 22 13.87 1.53 2.25
C GLN A 22 14.50 1.38 3.64
N ASN A 23 14.55 2.42 4.47
CA ASN A 23 14.99 2.23 5.86
C ASN A 23 13.78 1.98 6.77
N ASN A 24 13.51 0.69 7.02
CA ASN A 24 12.50 0.20 7.96
C ASN A 24 13.04 0.24 9.40
N ASP A 25 13.70 1.34 9.75
CA ASP A 25 14.11 1.60 11.12
C ASP A 25 12.83 1.79 11.93
N THR A 26 12.76 1.15 13.10
CA THR A 26 11.67 1.33 14.06
C THR A 26 11.70 2.78 14.53
N ARG A 27 11.08 3.67 13.74
CA ARG A 27 11.03 5.11 14.02
C ARG A 27 10.31 5.26 15.35
N ARG A 28 11.10 5.52 16.39
CA ARG A 28 10.63 6.03 17.68
C ARG A 28 9.60 7.11 17.35
N SER A 29 8.35 6.94 17.80
CA SER A 29 7.32 7.94 17.56
C SER A 29 7.63 9.15 18.45
N TRP A 30 8.34 10.12 17.90
CA TRP A 30 8.69 11.35 18.59
C TRP A 30 7.43 12.19 18.80
N THR A 31 7.09 12.47 20.06
CA THR A 31 5.98 13.38 20.37
C THR A 31 6.39 14.83 20.07
N ALA A 32 5.42 15.72 19.92
CA ALA A 32 5.67 17.16 19.75
C ALA A 32 6.59 17.73 20.86
N LYS A 33 6.43 17.21 22.09
CA LYS A 33 7.24 17.56 23.24
C LYS A 33 8.67 17.05 23.11
N ASP A 34 8.86 15.78 22.72
CA ASP A 34 10.21 15.23 22.50
C ASP A 34 10.96 15.99 21.41
N ARG A 35 10.28 16.35 20.33
CA ARG A 35 10.87 17.15 19.24
C ARG A 35 11.27 18.55 19.71
N ALA A 36 10.40 19.22 20.48
CA ALA A 36 10.68 20.54 21.03
C ALA A 36 11.88 20.50 21.98
N GLU A 37 11.93 19.51 22.86
CA GLU A 37 13.00 19.35 23.85
C GLU A 37 14.34 19.02 23.22
N ASN A 38 14.36 18.13 22.22
CA ASN A 38 15.60 17.82 21.50
C ASN A 38 16.11 19.01 20.70
N MET A 39 15.23 19.72 20.00
CA MET A 39 15.65 20.90 19.23
C MET A 39 16.09 22.06 20.14
N THR A 40 15.46 22.22 21.31
CA THR A 40 15.93 23.18 22.34
C THR A 40 17.33 22.83 22.83
N LYS A 41 17.62 21.54 23.06
CA LYS A 41 18.94 21.05 23.51
C LYS A 41 20.02 21.18 22.43
N GLU A 42 19.70 20.81 21.19
CA GLU A 42 20.65 20.86 20.06
C GLU A 42 21.03 22.30 19.70
N LEU A 43 20.05 23.22 19.69
CA LEU A 43 20.26 24.61 19.28
C LEU A 43 20.54 25.55 20.45
N LYS A 44 20.54 25.05 21.69
CA LYS A 44 20.73 25.84 22.93
C LYS A 44 19.80 27.07 22.97
N LEU A 45 18.52 26.87 22.62
CA LEU A 45 17.52 27.95 22.53
C LEU A 45 17.28 28.59 23.91
N SER A 46 16.99 29.90 23.90
CA SER A 46 16.56 30.62 25.11
C SER A 46 15.19 30.12 25.60
N ALA A 47 14.84 30.44 26.85
CA ALA A 47 13.56 30.03 27.44
C ALA A 47 12.35 30.56 26.65
N GLU A 48 12.44 31.77 26.11
CA GLU A 48 11.38 32.36 25.28
C GLU A 48 11.22 31.65 23.93
N GLU A 49 12.33 31.32 23.27
CA GLU A 49 12.32 30.59 21.99
C GLU A 49 11.84 29.15 22.15
N SER A 50 12.24 28.47 23.23
CA SER A 50 11.74 27.13 23.55
C SER A 50 10.24 27.12 23.79
N THR A 51 9.71 28.16 24.43
CA THR A 51 8.26 28.27 24.70
C THR A 51 7.47 28.49 23.41
N LYS A 52 7.94 29.39 22.53
CA LYS A 52 7.35 29.60 21.19
C LYS A 52 7.39 28.33 20.35
N LEU A 53 8.49 27.57 20.44
CA LEU A 53 8.66 26.33 19.70
C LEU A 53 7.70 25.22 20.17
N LYS A 54 7.55 25.05 21.49
CA LYS A 54 6.60 24.08 22.07
C LYS A 54 5.18 24.39 21.60
N ALA A 55 4.77 25.66 21.67
CA ALA A 55 3.45 26.07 21.20
C ALA A 55 3.23 25.83 19.69
N LEU A 56 4.27 26.00 18.86
CA LEU A 56 4.19 25.72 17.43
C LEU A 56 4.04 24.21 17.16
N PHE A 57 4.81 23.37 17.85
CA PHE A 57 4.69 21.91 17.68
C PHE A 57 3.39 21.34 18.23
N GLU A 58 2.81 21.90 19.29
CA GLU A 58 1.48 21.51 19.78
C GLU A 58 0.39 21.86 18.76
N LYS A 59 0.44 23.05 18.15
CA LYS A 59 -0.49 23.42 17.07
C LYS A 59 -0.39 22.47 15.87
N ASN A 60 0.84 22.20 15.42
CA ASN A 60 1.06 21.31 14.29
C ASN A 60 0.62 19.87 14.58
N GLU A 61 0.74 19.41 15.83
CA GLU A 61 0.28 18.07 16.23
C GLU A 61 -1.25 17.98 16.23
N ALA A 62 -1.95 19.04 16.67
CA ALA A 62 -3.40 19.12 16.59
C ALA A 62 -3.90 19.12 15.13
N GLU A 63 -3.23 19.83 14.23
CA GLU A 63 -3.55 19.79 12.79
C GLU A 63 -3.27 18.42 12.18
N ARG A 64 -2.15 17.80 12.54
CA ARG A 64 -1.81 16.45 12.09
C ARG A 64 -2.85 15.42 12.55
N ALA A 65 -3.33 15.52 13.79
CA ALA A 65 -4.37 14.65 14.30
C ALA A 65 -5.66 14.74 13.47
N LYS A 66 -6.09 15.96 13.14
CA LYS A 66 -7.27 16.20 12.28
C LYS A 66 -7.10 15.63 10.87
N GLN A 67 -5.92 15.81 10.27
CA GLN A 67 -5.62 15.24 8.95
C GLN A 67 -5.61 13.71 8.97
N ILE A 68 -5.08 13.10 10.04
CA ILE A 68 -5.09 11.64 10.20
C ILE A 68 -6.53 11.12 10.29
N GLU A 69 -7.37 11.79 11.07
CA GLU A 69 -8.78 11.42 11.23
C GLU A 69 -9.56 11.54 9.90
N ALA A 70 -9.40 12.65 9.18
CA ALA A 70 -9.99 12.82 7.84
C ALA A 70 -9.52 11.75 6.86
N ASN A 71 -8.23 11.42 6.87
CA ASN A 71 -7.67 10.36 6.03
C ASN A 71 -8.17 8.97 6.41
N ARG A 72 -8.45 8.71 7.70
CA ARG A 72 -9.05 7.44 8.15
C ARG A 72 -10.48 7.31 7.62
N ALA A 73 -11.30 8.34 7.79
CA ALA A 73 -12.66 8.36 7.28
C ALA A 73 -12.72 8.11 5.76
N MET A 74 -11.88 8.80 4.98
CA MET A 74 -11.79 8.59 3.54
C MET A 74 -11.37 7.15 3.17
N ARG A 75 -10.46 6.55 3.94
CA ARG A 75 -10.02 5.16 3.71
C ARG A 75 -11.14 4.16 4.00
N GLU A 76 -11.90 4.36 5.06
CA GLU A 76 -13.04 3.51 5.41
C GLU A 76 -14.10 3.57 4.31
N GLU A 77 -14.45 4.76 3.84
CA GLU A 77 -15.38 4.95 2.71
C GLU A 77 -14.90 4.20 1.45
N LEU A 78 -13.63 4.38 1.06
CA LEU A 78 -13.05 3.68 -0.07
C LEU A 78 -13.01 2.16 0.12
N GLN A 79 -12.88 1.65 1.35
CA GLN A 79 -12.93 0.21 1.61
C GLN A 79 -14.34 -0.34 1.40
N THR A 80 -15.36 0.36 1.92
CA THR A 80 -16.76 -0.07 1.75
C THR A 80 -17.18 -0.12 0.28
N ASP A 81 -16.85 0.90 -0.53
CA ASP A 81 -17.13 0.90 -1.97
C ASP A 81 -16.41 -0.25 -2.69
N ARG A 82 -15.14 -0.51 -2.34
CA ARG A 82 -14.40 -1.65 -2.93
C ARG A 82 -15.02 -2.99 -2.59
N GLU A 83 -15.52 -3.18 -1.37
CA GLU A 83 -16.18 -4.41 -0.96
C GLU A 83 -17.50 -4.61 -1.70
N ALA A 84 -18.30 -3.55 -1.84
CA ALA A 84 -19.53 -3.58 -2.62
C ALA A 84 -19.27 -3.99 -4.08
N ARG A 85 -18.31 -3.34 -4.74
CA ARG A 85 -17.93 -3.68 -6.13
C ARG A 85 -17.38 -5.09 -6.27
N ARG A 86 -16.60 -5.56 -5.28
CA ARG A 86 -16.10 -6.95 -5.28
C ARG A 86 -17.26 -7.95 -5.20
N LYS A 87 -18.23 -7.70 -4.34
CA LYS A 87 -19.42 -8.55 -4.19
C LYS A 87 -20.23 -8.59 -5.48
N GLU A 88 -20.51 -7.43 -6.07
CA GLU A 88 -21.23 -7.34 -7.36
C GLU A 88 -20.52 -8.14 -8.47
N MET A 89 -19.19 -7.98 -8.58
CA MET A 89 -18.39 -8.75 -9.55
C MET A 89 -18.38 -10.25 -9.25
N GLN A 90 -18.42 -10.67 -7.99
CA GLN A 90 -18.54 -12.07 -7.62
C GLN A 90 -19.89 -12.64 -8.03
N ASP A 91 -20.97 -11.89 -7.79
CA ASP A 91 -22.33 -12.29 -8.15
C ASP A 91 -22.49 -12.40 -9.68
N MET A 92 -21.98 -11.43 -10.45
CA MET A 92 -21.97 -11.50 -11.92
C MET A 92 -21.16 -12.69 -12.44
N ARG A 93 -20.02 -13.00 -11.84
CA ARG A 93 -19.23 -14.17 -12.21
C ARG A 93 -19.94 -15.47 -11.86
N ALA A 94 -20.58 -15.56 -10.69
CA ALA A 94 -21.33 -16.75 -10.29
C ALA A 94 -22.47 -17.04 -11.27
N LYS A 95 -23.25 -16.00 -11.64
CA LYS A 95 -24.33 -16.12 -12.64
C LYS A 95 -23.80 -16.59 -13.99
N SER A 96 -22.78 -15.91 -14.53
CA SER A 96 -22.20 -16.30 -15.82
C SER A 96 -21.55 -17.69 -15.79
N MET A 97 -20.99 -18.12 -14.66
CA MET A 97 -20.47 -19.49 -14.53
C MET A 97 -21.57 -20.55 -14.59
N VAL A 98 -22.72 -20.31 -13.95
CA VAL A 98 -23.86 -21.25 -13.99
C VAL A 98 -24.43 -21.35 -15.41
N GLU A 99 -24.62 -20.21 -16.08
CA GLU A 99 -25.11 -20.17 -17.46
C GLU A 99 -24.14 -20.87 -18.42
N ASN A 100 -22.84 -20.60 -18.30
CA ASN A 100 -21.83 -21.26 -19.10
C ASN A 100 -21.77 -22.77 -18.82
N ASP A 101 -21.85 -23.19 -17.55
CA ASP A 101 -21.84 -24.60 -17.18
C ASP A 101 -23.06 -25.34 -17.79
N ALA A 102 -24.24 -24.71 -17.80
CA ALA A 102 -25.44 -25.27 -18.43
C ALA A 102 -25.30 -25.38 -19.96
N GLN A 103 -24.72 -24.36 -20.62
CA GLN A 103 -24.43 -24.41 -22.06
C GLN A 103 -23.41 -25.50 -22.41
N ILE A 104 -22.36 -25.65 -21.60
CA ILE A 104 -21.37 -26.69 -21.80
C ILE A 104 -22.01 -28.07 -21.57
N GLU A 105 -22.80 -28.25 -20.52
CA GLU A 105 -23.52 -29.50 -20.24
C GLU A 105 -24.43 -29.91 -21.41
N ALA A 106 -25.12 -28.94 -22.04
CA ALA A 106 -25.93 -29.19 -23.23
C ALA A 106 -25.11 -29.66 -24.45
N ILE A 107 -23.84 -29.26 -24.57
CA ILE A 107 -22.96 -29.61 -25.70
C ILE A 107 -22.24 -30.95 -25.47
N ILE A 108 -21.63 -31.12 -24.29
CA ILE A 108 -20.72 -32.25 -24.03
C ILE A 108 -21.37 -33.39 -23.23
N GLY A 109 -22.56 -33.17 -22.65
CA GLY A 109 -23.26 -34.11 -21.79
C GLY A 109 -22.70 -34.18 -20.36
N LYS A 110 -23.47 -34.83 -19.47
CA LYS A 110 -23.19 -34.89 -18.02
C LYS A 110 -21.86 -35.57 -17.68
N GLU A 111 -21.58 -36.71 -18.30
CA GLU A 111 -20.37 -37.50 -18.00
C GLU A 111 -19.07 -36.72 -18.29
N LYS A 112 -19.02 -36.00 -19.41
CA LYS A 112 -17.85 -35.18 -19.75
C LYS A 112 -17.80 -33.88 -18.94
N MET A 113 -18.94 -33.41 -18.44
CA MET A 113 -18.99 -32.24 -17.57
C MET A 113 -18.34 -32.46 -16.20
N GLU A 114 -18.49 -33.65 -15.62
CA GLU A 114 -17.83 -33.97 -14.35
C GLU A 114 -16.31 -33.97 -14.49
N VAL A 115 -15.79 -34.62 -15.54
CA VAL A 115 -14.36 -34.61 -15.86
C VAL A 115 -13.85 -33.18 -16.14
N TRP A 116 -14.66 -32.35 -16.80
CA TRP A 116 -14.33 -30.95 -17.04
C TRP A 116 -14.27 -30.12 -15.76
N LYS A 117 -15.22 -30.29 -14.84
CA LYS A 117 -15.22 -29.62 -13.52
C LYS A 117 -13.98 -29.98 -12.72
N GLU A 118 -13.61 -31.25 -12.68
CA GLU A 118 -12.42 -31.73 -11.98
C GLU A 118 -11.11 -31.15 -12.57
N LYS A 119 -11.01 -31.05 -13.89
CA LYS A 119 -9.86 -30.38 -14.54
C LYS A 119 -9.81 -28.89 -14.23
N ARG A 120 -10.97 -28.23 -14.15
CA ARG A 120 -11.05 -26.80 -13.79
C ARG A 120 -10.60 -26.54 -12.36
N THR A 121 -11.04 -27.34 -11.39
CA THR A 121 -10.66 -27.17 -9.98
C THR A 121 -9.16 -27.38 -9.79
N LYS A 122 -8.60 -28.46 -10.34
CA LYS A 122 -7.14 -28.71 -10.33
C LYS A 122 -6.33 -27.55 -10.92
N ARG A 123 -6.81 -26.93 -11.99
CA ARG A 123 -6.18 -25.73 -12.58
C ARG A 123 -6.29 -24.51 -11.68
N GLN A 124 -7.44 -24.31 -11.03
CA GLN A 124 -7.60 -23.20 -10.08
C GLN A 124 -6.69 -23.35 -8.86
N ASP A 125 -6.58 -24.56 -8.32
CA ASP A 125 -5.75 -24.82 -7.15
C ASP A 125 -4.26 -24.66 -7.46
N SER A 126 -3.78 -25.11 -8.63
CA SER A 126 -2.38 -24.87 -9.02
C SER A 126 -2.06 -23.37 -9.17
N ILE A 127 -2.98 -22.58 -9.71
CA ILE A 127 -2.82 -21.12 -9.79
C ILE A 127 -2.83 -20.49 -8.40
N ARG A 128 -3.69 -20.95 -7.48
CA ARG A 128 -3.72 -20.47 -6.09
C ARG A 128 -2.42 -20.79 -5.36
N ASP A 129 -1.87 -21.98 -5.57
CA ASP A 129 -0.63 -22.42 -4.95
C ASP A 129 0.58 -21.64 -5.48
N LEU A 130 0.66 -21.40 -6.79
CA LEU A 130 1.68 -20.53 -7.39
C LEU A 130 1.63 -19.10 -6.82
N ASN A 131 0.43 -18.54 -6.68
CA ASN A 131 0.24 -17.21 -6.12
C ASN A 131 0.55 -17.13 -4.61
N ARG A 132 0.52 -18.27 -3.90
CA ARG A 132 0.89 -18.39 -2.49
C ARG A 132 2.39 -18.62 -2.32
N SER A 133 3.03 -19.40 -3.19
CA SER A 133 4.48 -19.67 -3.15
C SER A 133 5.31 -18.44 -3.53
N GLY A 134 4.88 -17.65 -4.52
CA GLY A 134 5.55 -16.41 -4.91
C GLY A 134 5.56 -15.31 -3.84
N ARG A 135 4.70 -15.38 -2.81
CA ARG A 135 4.70 -14.47 -1.65
C ARG A 135 5.53 -14.98 -0.47
N ARG A 136 6.02 -16.22 -0.52
CA ARG A 136 6.73 -16.90 0.58
C ARG A 136 8.22 -17.05 0.36
N ALA A 137 8.76 -16.65 -0.79
CA ALA A 137 10.22 -16.63 -0.95
C ALA A 137 10.80 -15.62 0.04
N PRO A 138 11.58 -16.03 1.06
CA PRO A 138 12.36 -15.07 1.82
C PRO A 138 13.33 -14.44 0.82
N ILE A 139 13.39 -13.11 0.80
CA ILE A 139 14.47 -12.38 0.13
C ILE A 139 15.74 -12.74 0.91
N ASN A 140 16.35 -13.86 0.58
CA ASN A 140 17.67 -14.25 1.06
C ASN A 140 18.68 -13.39 0.29
N ASN A 141 18.91 -12.18 0.79
CA ASN A 141 20.14 -11.46 0.48
C ASN A 141 21.26 -12.09 1.33
N ARG A 142 22.05 -12.96 0.70
CA ARG A 142 23.43 -13.23 1.11
C ARG A 142 24.36 -12.42 0.23
#